data_AF-A0A965SC59-F1
#
_entry.id   AF-A0A965SC59-F1
#
_cell.length_a   1.000
_cell.length_b   1.000
_cell.length_c   1.000
_cell.angle_alpha   90.00
_cell.angle_beta   90.00
_cell.angle_gamma   90.00
#
_symmetry.space_group_name_H-M   'P 1'
#
loop_
_entity.id
_entity.type
_entity.pdbx_description
1 polymer ?
#
loop_
_entity_poly.entity_id
_entity_poly.type
_entity_poly.pdbx_seq_one_letter_code
_entity_poly.pdbx_strand_id
1 'polypeptide(L)' 'MIYGKMWTVVKPTVGIPVFLGAVAVGSFCVHLAVTTHTTWVSKFLNGEPIHKAAASS' A
#
# COMPACT_ATOMS: atom_id res chain seq x y z
N MET A 1 16.01 5.31 18.77
CA MET A 1 14.70 5.98 18.57
C MET A 1 14.43 6.88 19.76
N ILE A 2 14.43 8.21 19.59
CA ILE A 2 14.33 9.18 20.69
C ILE A 2 12.90 9.35 21.27
N TYR A 3 11.90 8.69 20.67
CA TYR A 3 10.47 8.88 20.98
C TYR A 3 9.89 7.89 22.01
N GLY A 4 10.69 7.34 22.92
CA GLY A 4 10.20 6.42 23.96
C GLY A 4 9.14 7.03 24.88
N LYS A 5 9.16 8.36 25.05
CA LYS A 5 8.16 9.10 25.84
C LYS A 5 6.79 9.24 25.18
N MET A 6 6.62 8.90 23.90
CA MET A 6 5.32 9.01 23.24
C MET A 6 4.28 8.06 23.87
N TRP A 7 4.74 6.94 24.45
CA TRP A 7 3.89 5.97 25.15
C TRP A 7 3.40 6.41 26.53
N THR A 8 3.91 7.52 27.08
CA THR A 8 3.36 8.10 28.32
C THR A 8 2.14 8.98 28.06
N VAL A 9 1.92 9.40 26.81
CA VAL A 9 0.80 10.24 26.38
C VAL A 9 -0.18 9.50 25.47
N VAL A 10 0.28 8.47 24.76
CA VAL A 10 -0.56 7.56 23.97
C VAL A 10 -0.45 6.15 24.54
N LYS A 11 -1.57 5.55 24.94
CA LYS A 11 -1.56 4.18 25.48
C LYS A 11 -1.03 3.18 24.42
N PRO A 12 0.02 2.39 24.70
CA PRO A 12 0.63 1.49 23.72
C PRO A 12 -0.33 0.43 23.17
N THR A 13 -1.22 -0.09 24.01
CA THR A 13 -2.24 -1.08 23.62
C THR A 13 -3.23 -0.57 22.57
N VAL A 14 -3.41 0.74 22.44
CA VAL A 14 -4.35 1.34 21.46
C VAL A 14 -3.59 2.05 20.34
N GLY A 15 -2.49 2.74 20.66
CA GLY A 15 -1.70 3.47 19.67
C GLY A 15 -0.99 2.57 18.65
N ILE A 16 -0.45 1.42 19.09
CA ILE A 16 0.25 0.48 18.18
C ILE A 16 -0.75 -0.15 17.20
N PRO A 17 -1.89 -0.72 17.64
CA PRO A 17 -2.86 -1.30 16.71
C PRO A 17 -3.47 -0.26 15.77
N VAL A 18 -3.73 0.96 16.24
CA VAL A 18 -4.26 2.04 15.38
C VAL A 18 -3.24 2.46 14.32
N PHE A 19 -1.96 2.56 14.66
CA PHE A 19 -0.91 2.88 13.69
C PHE A 19 -0.78 1.80 12.61
N LEU A 20 -0.74 0.53 13.02
CA LEU A 20 -0.70 -0.60 12.09
C LEU A 20 -1.97 -0.69 11.24
N GLY A 21 -3.13 -0.41 11.82
CA GLY A 21 -4.41 -0.36 11.11
C GLY A 21 -4.45 0.77 10.07
N ALA A 22 -4.00 1.96 10.42
CA ALA A 22 -3.95 3.09 9.49
C ALA A 22 -3.02 2.83 8.30
N VAL A 23 -1.86 2.20 8.53
CA VAL A 23 -0.94 1.77 7.46
C VAL A 23 -1.58 0.71 6.56
N ALA A 24 -2.26 -0.28 7.13
CA ALA A 24 -2.94 -1.32 6.36
C ALA A 24 -4.05 -0.74 5.47
N VAL A 25 -4.90 0.12 6.03
CA VAL A 25 -5.98 0.79 5.29
C VAL A 25 -5.41 1.72 4.23
N GLY A 26 -4.38 2.51 4.55
CA GLY A 26 -3.73 3.39 3.59
C GLY A 26 -3.14 2.63 2.40
N SER A 27 -2.44 1.52 2.66
CA SER A 27 -1.89 0.65 1.60
C SER A 27 -3.01 0.10 0.71
N PHE A 28 -4.10 -0.39 1.29
CA PHE A 28 -5.23 -0.92 0.54
C PHE A 28 -5.93 0.16 -0.31
N CYS A 29 -6.11 1.36 0.22
CA CYS A 29 -6.68 2.49 -0.53
C CYS A 29 -5.82 2.88 -1.73
N VAL A 30 -4.48 2.88 -1.59
CA VAL A 30 -3.58 3.15 -2.72
C VAL A 30 -3.71 2.05 -3.79
N HIS A 31 -3.77 0.78 -3.39
CA HIS A 31 -3.96 -0.33 -4.33
C HIS A 31 -5.31 -0.22 -5.07
N LEU A 32 -6.39 0.10 -4.37
CA LEU A 32 -7.70 0.32 -4.99
C LEU A 32 -7.67 1.51 -5.96
N ALA A 33 -7.09 2.64 -5.55
CA ALA A 33 -6.98 3.83 -6.40
C ALA A 33 -6.18 3.55 -7.68
N VAL A 34 -5.07 2.81 -7.58
CA VAL A 34 -4.30 2.41 -8.76
C VAL A 34 -5.11 1.45 -9.63
N THR A 35 -5.85 0.50 -9.05
CA THR A 35 -6.66 -0.46 -9.82
C THR A 35 -7.82 0.21 -10.57
N THR A 36 -8.47 1.20 -9.96
CA THR A 36 -9.64 1.87 -10.55
C THR A 36 -9.31 3.03 -11.49
N HIS A 37 -8.21 3.75 -11.25
CA HIS A 37 -7.85 4.94 -12.05
C HIS A 37 -6.75 4.71 -13.07
N THR A 38 -6.09 3.54 -13.07
CA THR A 38 -5.00 3.27 -14.02
C THR A 38 -5.29 2.06 -14.91
N THR A 39 -5.14 2.24 -16.21
CA THR A 39 -5.43 1.20 -17.22
C THR A 39 -4.36 0.11 -17.24
N TRP A 40 -3.15 0.38 -16.75
CA TRP A 40 -2.05 -0.58 -16.77
C TRP A 40 -2.24 -1.72 -15.76
N VAL A 41 -2.75 -1.47 -14.54
CA VAL A 41 -3.01 -2.57 -13.57
C VAL A 41 -4.11 -3.50 -14.06
N SER A 42 -5.17 -2.97 -14.67
CA SER A 42 -6.21 -3.80 -15.29
C SER A 42 -5.66 -4.62 -16.46
N LYS A 43 -4.74 -4.05 -17.27
CA LYS A 43 -4.03 -4.79 -18.32
C LYS A 43 -3.08 -5.85 -17.75
N PHE A 44 -2.44 -5.60 -16.61
CA PHE A 44 -1.57 -6.55 -15.91
C PHE A 44 -2.33 -7.80 -15.50
N LEU A 45 -3.48 -7.59 -14.85
CA LEU A 45 -4.31 -8.67 -14.31
C LEU A 45 -5.06 -9.44 -15.41
N ASN A 46 -5.33 -8.82 -16.55
CA ASN A 46 -5.88 -9.50 -17.74
C ASN A 46 -4.82 -10.19 -18.61
N GLY A 47 -3.53 -10.13 -18.24
CA GLY A 47 -2.43 -10.76 -19.01
C GLY A 47 -2.08 -10.03 -20.31
N GLU A 48 -2.51 -8.78 -20.48
CA GLU A 48 -2.18 -7.95 -21.64
C GLU A 48 -0.77 -7.32 -21.44
N PRO A 49 0.14 -7.42 -22.41
CA PRO A 49 1.50 -6.90 -22.26
C PRO A 49 1.49 -5.38 -22.09
N ILE A 50 1.92 -4.91 -20.91
CA ILE A 50 1.97 -3.49 -20.53
C ILE A 50 3.14 -2.76 -21.18
N HIS A 51 4.11 -3.51 -21.68
CA HIS A 51 5.11 -3.07 -22.62
C HIS A 51 5.17 -4.12 -23.73
N LYS A 52 5.34 -3.69 -24.99
CA LYS A 52 5.69 -4.60 -26.07
C LYS A 52 6.94 -5.34 -25.62
N ALA A 53 6.83 -6.63 -25.29
CA ALA A 53 7.95 -7.45 -24.90
C ALA A 53 8.96 -7.35 -26.05
N ALA A 54 10.11 -6.73 -25.79
CA ALA A 54 11.27 -6.90 -26.64
C ALA A 54 11.67 -8.37 -26.48
N ALA A 55 11.10 -9.20 -27.35
CA ALA A 55 11.51 -10.58 -27.52
C ALA A 55 13.00 -10.55 -27.92
N SER A 56 13.84 -11.05 -27.03
CA SER A 56 15.18 -11.50 -27.39
C SER A 56 15.03 -12.71 -28.31
N SER A 57 15.10 -12.48 -29.62
CA SER A 57 15.37 -13.48 -30.66
C SER A 57 16.01 -12.76 -31.84
#